data_AF-E9T0J8-F1
#
_entry.id   AF-E9T0J8-F1
#
_cell.length_a   1.000
_cell.length_b   1.000
_cell.length_c   1.000
_cell.angle_alpha   90.00
_cell.angle_beta   90.00
_cell.angle_gamma   90.00
#
_symmetry.space_group_name_H-M   'P 1'
#
loop_
_entity.id
_entity.type
_entity.pdbx_description
1 polymer ?
#
loop_
_entity_poly.entity_id
_entity_poly.type
_entity_poly.pdbx_seq_one_letter_code
_entity_poly.pdbx_strand_id
1 'polypeptide(L)'
;MNLTALQCAVLAELTDAQILGLADVPEYWISGIRDGQGGGSVRGEWPGSVMRKVYRWGLAVTAEGDYLSERKLGDPAHAGTLTWKRIQLWAESLPAELRADARRARNADDFERRRVVDTLLGRTKYVNLDAELAEPKELTLW
;
A
#
# COMPACT_ATOMS: atom_id res chain seq x y z
N MET A 1 -12.08 9.57 -2.03
CA MET A 1 -12.66 8.58 -1.10
C MET A 1 -11.51 7.93 -0.35
N ASN A 2 -11.47 8.12 0.96
CA ASN A 2 -10.35 7.64 1.75
C ASN A 2 -10.50 6.14 2.06
N LEU A 3 -9.39 5.43 1.98
CA LEU A 3 -9.28 4.06 2.47
C LEU A 3 -9.20 4.09 4.00
N THR A 4 -9.73 3.06 4.66
CA THR A 4 -9.49 2.87 6.09
C THR A 4 -8.03 2.46 6.34
N ALA A 5 -7.55 2.56 7.58
CA ALA A 5 -6.20 2.12 7.94
C ALA A 5 -5.94 0.65 7.54
N LEU A 6 -6.92 -0.23 7.77
CA LEU A 6 -6.87 -1.63 7.37
C LEU A 6 -6.79 -1.78 5.83
N GLN A 7 -7.56 -1.00 5.08
CA GLN A 7 -7.49 -1.00 3.62
C GLN A 7 -6.15 -0.47 3.09
N CYS A 8 -5.57 0.56 3.71
CA CYS A 8 -4.21 1.00 3.40
C CYS A 8 -3.18 -0.08 3.73
N ALA A 9 -3.36 -0.84 4.82
CA ALA A 9 -2.49 -1.97 5.16
C ALA A 9 -2.58 -3.06 4.08
N VAL A 10 -3.77 -3.45 3.63
CA VAL A 10 -3.94 -4.42 2.52
C VAL A 10 -3.32 -3.89 1.23
N LEU A 11 -3.50 -2.61 0.91
CA LEU A 11 -2.91 -2.01 -0.30
C LEU A 11 -1.38 -2.02 -0.27
N ALA A 12 -0.78 -1.81 0.91
CA ALA A 12 0.67 -1.84 1.11
C ALA A 12 1.32 -3.23 0.95
N GLU A 13 0.52 -4.29 0.82
CA GLU A 13 1.02 -5.63 0.46
C GLU A 13 1.40 -5.75 -1.02
N LEU A 14 1.06 -4.74 -1.83
CA LEU A 14 1.57 -4.57 -3.18
C LEU A 14 2.96 -3.94 -3.17
N THR A 15 3.69 -4.08 -4.29
CA THR A 15 4.98 -3.39 -4.49
C THR A 15 4.78 -1.90 -4.64
N ASP A 16 5.81 -1.14 -4.28
CA ASP A 16 5.83 0.30 -4.48
C ASP A 16 5.52 0.64 -5.95
N ALA A 17 6.13 -0.08 -6.89
CA ALA A 17 5.84 0.06 -8.31
C ALA A 17 4.35 -0.17 -8.67
N GLN A 18 3.71 -1.19 -8.09
CA GLN A 18 2.28 -1.44 -8.28
C GLN A 18 1.42 -0.34 -7.67
N ILE A 19 1.74 0.16 -6.48
CA ILE A 19 0.98 1.23 -5.81
C ILE A 19 1.08 2.54 -6.60
N LEU A 20 2.29 2.90 -7.04
CA LEU A 20 2.52 4.06 -7.91
C LEU A 20 1.78 3.91 -9.25
N GLY A 21 1.80 2.70 -9.82
CA GLY A 21 1.05 2.36 -11.02
C GLY A 21 -0.46 2.54 -10.85
N LEU A 22 -1.02 2.05 -9.75
CA LEU A 22 -2.44 2.19 -9.42
C LEU A 22 -2.86 3.65 -9.24
N ALA A 23 -2.01 4.49 -8.65
CA ALA A 23 -2.28 5.92 -8.49
C ALA A 23 -2.23 6.69 -9.83
N ASP A 24 -1.38 6.28 -10.77
CA ASP A 24 -1.24 6.94 -12.08
C ASP A 24 -2.31 6.45 -13.09
N VAL A 25 -2.37 5.13 -13.35
CA VAL A 25 -3.22 4.51 -14.39
C VAL A 25 -3.95 3.28 -13.82
N PRO A 26 -4.99 3.48 -12.98
CA PRO A 26 -5.57 2.40 -12.18
C PRO A 26 -6.09 1.22 -13.01
N GLU A 27 -6.80 1.46 -14.10
CA GLU A 27 -7.42 0.39 -14.90
C GLU A 27 -6.40 -0.60 -15.48
N TYR A 28 -5.32 -0.08 -16.06
CA TYR A 28 -4.22 -0.89 -16.61
C TYR A 28 -3.57 -1.76 -15.54
N TRP A 29 -3.21 -1.14 -14.41
CA TRP A 29 -2.54 -1.83 -13.32
C TRP A 29 -3.44 -2.81 -12.58
N ILE A 30 -4.74 -2.50 -12.43
CA ILE A 30 -5.73 -3.44 -11.87
C ILE A 30 -5.79 -4.71 -12.72
N SER A 31 -5.88 -4.59 -14.06
CA SER A 31 -5.90 -5.79 -14.92
C SER A 31 -4.62 -6.61 -14.74
N GLY A 32 -3.45 -5.99 -14.84
CA GLY A 32 -2.17 -6.69 -14.70
C GLY A 32 -2.01 -7.40 -13.36
N ILE A 33 -2.38 -6.76 -12.24
CA ILE A 33 -2.29 -7.36 -10.91
C ILE A 33 -3.29 -8.49 -10.76
N ARG A 34 -4.56 -8.26 -11.13
CA ARG A 34 -5.64 -9.25 -11.03
C ARG A 34 -5.33 -10.50 -11.84
N ASP A 35 -4.86 -10.33 -13.07
CA ASP A 35 -4.66 -11.43 -14.00
C ASP A 35 -3.38 -12.22 -13.68
N GLY A 36 -2.41 -11.58 -13.02
CA GLY A 36 -1.24 -12.27 -12.47
C GLY A 36 -1.54 -13.19 -11.28
N GLN A 37 -2.73 -13.07 -10.66
CA GLN A 37 -3.22 -13.91 -9.54
C GLN A 37 -2.16 -14.20 -8.45
N GLY A 38 -1.35 -13.19 -8.15
CA GLY A 38 -0.24 -13.32 -7.22
C GLY A 38 -0.69 -13.66 -5.80
N GLY A 39 0.22 -14.25 -5.05
CA GLY A 39 0.07 -14.45 -3.60
C GLY A 39 1.45 -14.58 -2.97
N GLY A 40 1.47 -14.74 -1.65
CA GLY A 40 2.70 -15.06 -0.93
C GLY A 40 2.71 -14.48 0.47
N SER A 41 3.88 -14.51 1.11
CA SER A 41 4.07 -13.92 2.42
C SER A 41 3.65 -12.45 2.43
N VAL A 42 3.05 -12.04 3.55
CA VAL A 42 2.79 -10.63 3.82
C VAL A 42 4.10 -9.87 4.02
N ARG A 43 4.05 -8.56 3.79
CA ARG A 43 5.15 -7.61 3.95
C ARG A 43 5.04 -6.79 5.22
N GLY A 44 3.81 -6.50 5.66
CA GLY A 44 3.55 -5.80 6.91
C GLY A 44 3.44 -6.72 8.11
N GLU A 45 3.22 -6.11 9.27
CA GLU A 45 2.87 -6.82 10.50
C GLU A 45 1.38 -7.16 10.49
N TRP A 46 1.07 -8.45 10.46
CA TRP A 46 -0.29 -8.96 10.56
C TRP A 46 -0.39 -9.98 11.69
N PRO A 47 -1.50 -10.03 12.43
CA PRO A 47 -1.68 -11.03 13.47
C PRO A 47 -1.88 -12.43 12.87
N GLY A 48 -1.15 -13.40 13.41
CA GLY A 48 -1.24 -14.81 13.02
C GLY A 48 -0.51 -15.17 11.73
N SER A 49 -0.58 -16.46 11.37
CA SER A 49 -0.01 -16.97 10.11
C SER A 49 -0.94 -16.64 8.94
N VAL A 50 -0.63 -15.55 8.24
CA VAL A 50 -1.41 -15.06 7.11
C VAL A 50 -0.54 -14.86 5.87
N MET A 51 -1.19 -14.86 4.72
CA MET A 51 -0.60 -14.59 3.42
C MET A 51 -1.38 -13.51 2.68
N ARG A 52 -0.72 -12.79 1.76
CA ARG A 52 -1.40 -11.94 0.79
C ARG A 52 -1.92 -12.82 -0.36
N LYS A 53 -3.09 -12.49 -0.88
CA LYS A 53 -3.68 -13.16 -2.04
C LYS A 53 -4.42 -12.17 -2.92
N VAL A 54 -4.26 -12.34 -4.23
CA VAL A 54 -4.99 -11.62 -5.26
C VAL A 54 -6.16 -12.49 -5.73
N TYR A 55 -7.35 -11.89 -5.78
CA TYR A 55 -8.59 -12.50 -6.24
C TYR A 55 -9.15 -11.72 -7.43
N ARG A 56 -10.08 -12.35 -8.15
CA ARG A 56 -10.85 -11.66 -9.20
C ARG A 56 -11.61 -10.44 -8.67
N TRP A 57 -12.02 -10.45 -7.41
CA TRP A 57 -12.75 -9.36 -6.77
C TRP A 57 -11.85 -8.29 -6.12
N GLY A 58 -10.58 -8.60 -5.82
CA GLY A 58 -9.70 -7.69 -5.08
C GLY A 58 -8.46 -8.34 -4.47
N LEU A 59 -7.98 -7.75 -3.37
CA LEU A 59 -6.87 -8.20 -2.55
C LEU A 59 -7.39 -8.68 -1.20
N ALA A 60 -6.75 -9.69 -0.62
CA ALA A 60 -6.91 -10.03 0.77
C ALA A 60 -5.57 -10.31 1.45
N VAL A 61 -5.54 -10.04 2.75
CA VAL A 61 -4.66 -10.75 3.68
C VAL A 61 -5.51 -11.79 4.38
N THR A 62 -5.10 -13.05 4.29
CA THR A 62 -5.95 -14.21 4.52
C THR A 62 -5.15 -15.31 5.19
N ALA A 63 -5.80 -16.16 5.99
CA ALA A 63 -5.15 -17.33 6.56
C ALA A 63 -4.54 -18.22 5.46
N GLU A 64 -3.52 -19.00 5.78
CA GLU A 64 -2.95 -19.94 4.81
C GLU A 64 -3.99 -20.95 4.28
N GLY A 65 -3.66 -21.63 3.17
CA GLY A 65 -4.46 -22.73 2.63
C GLY A 65 -5.43 -22.38 1.48
N ASP A 66 -5.56 -21.12 1.08
CA ASP A 66 -6.37 -20.74 -0.09
C ASP A 66 -5.56 -20.72 -1.40
N TYR A 67 -5.09 -21.91 -1.79
CA TYR A 67 -4.28 -22.06 -3.00
C TYR A 67 -5.09 -21.81 -4.27
N LEU A 68 -6.35 -22.26 -4.29
CA LEU A 68 -7.25 -22.21 -5.45
C LEU A 68 -8.08 -20.92 -5.55
N SER A 69 -7.93 -19.98 -4.62
CA SER A 69 -8.66 -18.70 -4.60
C SER A 69 -10.19 -18.89 -4.49
N GLU A 70 -10.62 -19.86 -3.69
CA GLU A 70 -12.03 -20.23 -3.52
C GLU A 70 -12.78 -19.31 -2.56
N ARG A 71 -12.04 -18.57 -1.71
CA ARG A 71 -12.64 -17.68 -0.72
C ARG A 71 -13.33 -16.49 -1.39
N LYS A 72 -14.53 -16.21 -0.90
CA LYS A 72 -15.33 -15.05 -1.31
C LYS A 72 -14.98 -13.84 -0.46
N LEU A 73 -15.30 -12.63 -0.93
CA LEU A 73 -14.98 -11.37 -0.25
C LEU A 73 -15.31 -11.32 1.25
N GLY A 74 -16.39 -12.00 1.70
CA GLY A 74 -16.82 -12.02 3.09
C GLY A 74 -16.34 -13.23 3.90
N ASP A 75 -15.35 -13.97 3.41
CA ASP A 75 -14.84 -15.15 4.10
C ASP A 75 -14.20 -14.76 5.45
N PRO A 76 -14.56 -15.42 6.57
CA PRO A 76 -14.05 -15.08 7.89
C PRO A 76 -12.54 -15.34 8.05
N ALA A 77 -11.91 -16.10 7.14
CA ALA A 77 -10.46 -16.29 7.14
C ALA A 77 -9.68 -15.05 6.65
N HIS A 78 -10.37 -14.02 6.16
CA HIS A 78 -9.73 -12.76 5.77
C HIS A 78 -9.47 -11.86 6.98
N ALA A 79 -8.20 -11.56 7.24
CA ALA A 79 -7.78 -10.54 8.19
C ALA A 79 -8.00 -9.11 7.64
N GLY A 80 -7.99 -8.95 6.32
CA GLY A 80 -8.31 -7.70 5.65
C GLY A 80 -8.60 -7.90 4.17
N THR A 81 -9.49 -7.08 3.62
CA THR A 81 -9.86 -7.13 2.19
C THR A 81 -9.90 -5.74 1.57
N LEU A 82 -9.62 -5.69 0.26
CA LEU A 82 -9.70 -4.46 -0.52
C LEU A 82 -10.11 -4.78 -1.96
N THR A 83 -11.27 -4.30 -2.40
CA THR A 83 -11.79 -4.60 -3.74
C THR A 83 -11.16 -3.74 -4.83
N TRP A 84 -11.13 -4.24 -6.07
CA TRP A 84 -10.66 -3.46 -7.22
C TRP A 84 -11.45 -2.16 -7.40
N LYS A 85 -12.78 -2.22 -7.22
CA LYS A 85 -13.64 -1.03 -7.27
C LYS A 85 -13.24 0.01 -6.22
N ARG A 86 -12.89 -0.42 -4.99
CA ARG A 86 -12.45 0.50 -3.93
C ARG A 86 -11.08 1.11 -4.25
N ILE A 87 -10.16 0.33 -4.84
CA ILE A 87 -8.85 0.81 -5.29
C ILE A 87 -9.01 1.85 -6.41
N GLN A 88 -9.87 1.57 -7.39
CA GLN A 88 -10.17 2.51 -8.48
C GLN A 88 -10.73 3.83 -7.93
N LEU A 89 -11.75 3.77 -7.06
CA LEU A 89 -12.33 4.96 -6.43
C LEU A 89 -11.33 5.73 -5.55
N TRP A 90 -10.38 5.03 -4.92
CA TRP A 90 -9.28 5.68 -4.21
C TRP A 90 -8.39 6.45 -5.19
N ALA A 91 -7.90 5.79 -6.25
CA ALA A 91 -7.02 6.39 -7.25
C ALA A 91 -7.66 7.58 -7.98
N GLU A 92 -8.94 7.47 -8.36
CA GLU A 92 -9.71 8.54 -9.00
C GLU A 92 -9.91 9.76 -8.10
N SER A 93 -9.87 9.54 -6.78
CA SER A 93 -10.03 10.62 -5.80
C SER A 93 -8.74 11.31 -5.37
N LEU A 94 -7.60 10.83 -5.84
CA LEU A 94 -6.32 11.47 -5.55
C LEU A 94 -6.24 12.83 -6.27
N PRO A 95 -5.73 13.88 -5.59
CA PRO A 95 -5.34 15.13 -6.23
C PRO A 95 -4.45 14.91 -7.45
N ALA A 96 -4.59 15.76 -8.47
CA ALA A 96 -3.84 15.67 -9.71
C ALA A 96 -2.32 15.72 -9.48
N GLU A 97 -1.90 16.49 -8.48
CA GLU A 97 -0.51 16.65 -8.05
C GLU A 97 0.06 15.32 -7.53
N LEU A 98 -0.69 14.61 -6.68
CA LEU A 98 -0.26 13.31 -6.15
C LEU A 98 -0.21 12.24 -7.24
N ARG A 99 -1.11 12.30 -8.23
CA ARG A 99 -1.05 11.39 -9.39
C ARG A 99 0.16 11.70 -10.27
N ALA A 100 0.51 12.98 -10.45
CA ALA A 100 1.70 13.39 -11.18
C ALA A 100 2.99 12.98 -10.44
N ASP A 101 3.02 13.10 -9.10
CA ASP A 101 4.11 12.58 -8.27
C ASP A 101 4.28 11.08 -8.43
N ALA A 102 3.16 10.33 -8.35
CA ALA A 102 3.18 8.88 -8.55
C ALA A 102 3.76 8.50 -9.92
N ARG A 103 3.36 9.20 -10.98
CA ARG A 103 3.89 9.00 -12.33
C ARG A 103 5.39 9.21 -12.40
N ARG A 104 5.90 10.31 -11.83
CA ARG A 104 7.34 10.62 -11.81
C ARG A 104 8.13 9.55 -11.05
N ALA A 105 7.62 9.15 -9.88
CA ALA A 105 8.27 8.20 -8.99
C ALA A 105 8.41 6.79 -9.59
N ARG A 106 7.60 6.39 -10.59
CA ARG A 106 7.74 5.07 -11.25
C ARG A 106 9.16 4.81 -11.76
N ASN A 107 9.86 5.85 -12.22
CA ASN A 107 11.22 5.76 -12.76
C ASN A 107 12.29 6.28 -11.79
N ALA A 108 11.91 6.67 -10.57
CA ALA A 108 12.85 7.15 -9.57
C ALA A 108 13.56 5.99 -8.86
N ASP A 109 14.52 6.33 -8.00
CA ASP A 109 15.15 5.37 -7.10
C ASP A 109 14.18 4.84 -6.04
N ASP A 110 14.60 3.83 -5.30
CA ASP A 110 13.76 3.15 -4.32
C ASP A 110 13.40 4.02 -3.12
N PHE A 111 14.25 4.99 -2.76
CA PHE A 111 13.97 5.91 -1.66
C PHE A 111 12.82 6.86 -2.02
N GLU A 112 12.89 7.47 -3.20
CA GLU A 112 11.86 8.38 -3.69
C GLU A 112 10.53 7.67 -3.93
N ARG A 113 10.58 6.45 -4.49
CA ARG A 113 9.39 5.59 -4.62
C ARG A 113 8.71 5.38 -3.26
N ARG A 114 9.48 4.99 -2.26
CA ARG A 114 9.01 4.71 -0.90
C ARG A 114 8.37 5.95 -0.28
N ARG A 115 9.02 7.10 -0.38
CA ARG A 115 8.52 8.41 0.08
C ARG A 115 7.16 8.77 -0.51
N VAL A 116 7.00 8.62 -1.83
CA VAL A 116 5.74 8.94 -2.53
C VAL A 116 4.66 7.92 -2.17
N VAL A 117 4.97 6.63 -2.08
CA VAL A 117 4.02 5.59 -1.66
C VAL A 117 3.47 5.87 -0.26
N ASP A 118 4.32 6.21 0.69
CA ASP A 118 3.87 6.51 2.05
C ASP A 118 3.04 7.79 2.12
N THR A 119 3.34 8.78 1.27
CA THR A 119 2.48 9.97 1.10
C THR A 119 1.09 9.57 0.57
N LEU A 120 1.03 8.73 -0.47
CA LEU A 120 -0.21 8.23 -1.06
C LEU A 120 -1.07 7.42 -0.08
N LEU A 121 -0.43 6.69 0.84
CA LEU A 121 -1.09 5.87 1.85
C LEU A 121 -1.40 6.62 3.15
N GLY A 122 -1.02 7.90 3.26
CA GLY A 122 -1.21 8.70 4.47
C GLY A 122 -0.32 8.26 5.64
N ARG A 123 0.80 7.60 5.35
CA ARG A 123 1.82 7.15 6.31
C ARG A 123 2.89 8.22 6.47
N THR A 124 2.50 9.42 6.88
CA THR A 124 3.44 10.51 7.16
C THR A 124 4.12 10.31 8.52
N LYS A 125 5.06 9.37 8.58
CA LYS A 125 6.15 9.36 9.57
C LYS A 125 7.47 9.03 8.86
N TYR A 126 7.96 9.98 8.08
CA TYR A 126 9.40 10.06 7.85
C TYR A 126 9.97 11.03 8.87
N VAL A 127 10.62 10.48 9.89
CA VAL A 127 11.68 11.22 10.58
C VAL A 127 12.78 11.36 9.53
N ASN A 128 13.04 12.57 9.07
CA ASN A 128 14.26 12.87 8.33
C ASN A 128 15.43 12.47 9.23
N LEU A 129 16.12 11.38 8.90
CA LEU A 129 17.38 11.01 9.57
C LEU A 129 18.52 11.99 9.22
N ASP A 130 18.25 12.98 8.37
CA ASP A 130 19.15 14.10 8.04
C ASP A 130 18.79 15.40 8.80
N ALA A 131 17.83 15.38 9.73
CA ALA A 131 17.73 16.48 10.68
C ALA A 131 18.88 16.33 11.68
N GLU A 132 19.92 17.16 11.52
CA GLU A 132 21.00 17.35 12.48
C GLU A 132 20.44 17.19 13.90
N LEU A 133 21.00 16.23 14.65
CA LEU A 133 20.80 16.13 16.09
C LEU A 133 21.20 17.49 16.66
N ALA A 134 20.21 18.36 16.89
CA ALA A 134 20.43 19.60 17.59
C ALA A 134 20.99 19.22 18.95
N GLU A 135 22.29 19.49 19.14
CA GLU A 135 22.96 19.25 20.41
C GLU A 135 22.10 19.87 21.53
N PRO A 136 21.86 19.15 22.63
CA PRO A 136 21.12 19.72 23.73
C PRO A 136 21.89 20.94 24.23
N LYS A 137 21.31 22.14 24.04
CA LYS A 137 21.81 23.36 24.67
C LYS A 137 21.92 23.10 26.16
N GLU A 138 23.14 23.03 26.65
CA GLU A 138 23.42 23.03 28.07
C GLU A 138 22.71 24.25 28.69
N LEU A 139 21.78 24.00 29.61
CA LEU A 139 21.19 25.02 30.44
C LEU A 139 22.27 25.48 31.43
N THR A 140 23.04 26.49 31.06
CA THR A 140 23.80 27.29 32.04
C THR A 140 22.80 27.96 32.99
N LEU A 141 22.66 27.39 34.19
CA LEU A 141 22.07 28.04 35.34
C LEU A 141 23.08 29.08 35.86
N TRP A 142 22.74 30.36 35.74
CA TRP A 142 23.31 31.44 36.54
C TRP A 142 22.18 32.07 37.34
#